data_AF-A0A255ZCK2-F1
#
_entry.id   AF-A0A255ZCK2-F1
#
_cell.length_a   1.000
_cell.length_b   1.000
_cell.length_c   1.000
_cell.angle_alpha   90.00
_cell.angle_beta   90.00
_cell.angle_gamma   90.00
#
_symmetry.space_group_name_H-M   'P 1'
#
loop_
_entity.id
_entity.type
_entity.pdbx_description
1 polymer ?
#
loop_
_entity_poly.entity_id
_entity_poly.type
_entity_poly.pdbx_seq_one_letter_code
_entity_poly.pdbx_strand_id
1 'polypeptide(L)' 'MNNDPIIEGVSDAVGFVGGALIGFWAGRLMGLDVFAPGYGAASIGGIVLVGLGGGLGLQLARRWRNRKQDKKD' A
#
# COMPACT_ATOMS: atom_id res chain seq x y z
N MET A 1 0.11 28.42 1.22
CA MET A 1 0.35 27.06 1.73
C MET A 1 -0.97 26.50 2.26
N ASN A 2 -1.90 26.09 1.39
CA ASN A 2 -3.14 25.42 1.81
C ASN A 2 -3.20 24.07 1.09
N ASN A 3 -2.42 23.10 1.58
CA ASN A 3 -2.64 21.72 1.19
C ASN A 3 -3.53 21.15 2.28
N ASP A 4 -4.82 20.99 1.98
CA ASP A 4 -5.77 20.48 2.96
C ASP A 4 -5.25 19.13 3.50
N PRO A 5 -5.11 18.96 4.83
CA PRO A 5 -4.62 17.72 5.43
C PRO A 5 -5.46 16.51 5.03
N ILE A 6 -6.71 16.74 4.62
CA ILE A 6 -7.60 15.74 4.03
C ILE A 6 -7.04 15.21 2.71
N ILE A 7 -6.54 16.06 1.82
CA ILE A 7 -5.99 15.63 0.52
C ILE A 7 -4.69 14.82 0.72
N GLU A 8 -3.92 15.14 1.76
CA GLU A 8 -2.77 14.33 2.17
C GLU A 8 -3.17 12.94 2.63
N GLY A 9 -4.08 12.88 3.59
CA GLY A 9 -4.58 11.63 4.14
C GLY A 9 -5.22 10.76 3.06
N VAL A 10 -5.99 11.35 2.14
CA VAL A 10 -6.60 10.62 1.03
C VAL A 10 -5.55 10.07 0.07
N SER A 11 -4.53 10.87 -0.31
CA SER A 11 -3.46 10.38 -1.19
C SER A 11 -2.67 9.25 -0.55
N ASP A 12 -2.38 9.36 0.74
CA ASP A 12 -1.68 8.33 1.51
C ASP A 12 -2.52 7.05 1.63
N ALA A 13 -3.82 7.18 1.93
CA ALA A 13 -4.74 6.05 2.00
C ALA A 13 -4.90 5.34 0.65
N VAL A 14 -5.02 6.10 -0.46
CA VAL A 14 -5.09 5.53 -1.81
C VAL A 14 -3.80 4.81 -2.17
N GLY A 15 -2.64 5.40 -1.82
CA GLY A 15 -1.33 4.76 -1.99
C GLY A 15 -1.23 3.45 -1.21
N PHE A 16 -1.67 3.45 0.05
CA PHE A 16 -1.69 2.27 0.90
C PHE A 16 -2.61 1.18 0.35
N VAL A 17 -3.87 1.51 0.05
CA VAL A 17 -4.86 0.53 -0.46
C VAL A 17 -4.42 -0.02 -1.82
N GLY A 18 -3.94 0.84 -2.72
CA GLY A 18 -3.40 0.42 -4.01
C GLY A 18 -2.21 -0.52 -3.86
N GLY A 19 -1.26 -0.18 -3.00
CA GLY A 19 -0.12 -1.04 -2.70
C GLY A 19 -0.51 -2.38 -2.07
N ALA A 20 -1.46 -2.36 -1.13
CA ALA A 20 -1.97 -3.55 -0.45
C ALA A 20 -2.68 -4.49 -1.42
N LEU A 21 -3.46 -3.95 -2.37
CA LEU A 21 -4.11 -4.74 -3.42
C LEU A 21 -3.10 -5.38 -4.37
N ILE A 22 -2.04 -4.66 -4.74
CA ILE A 22 -0.95 -5.23 -5.55
C ILE A 22 -0.25 -6.37 -4.78
N GLY A 23 0.06 -6.15 -3.49
CA GLY A 23 0.62 -7.18 -2.62
C GLY A 23 -0.31 -8.40 -2.49
N PHE A 24 -1.61 -8.18 -2.39
CA PHE A 24 -2.61 -9.24 -2.34
C PHE A 24 -2.61 -10.09 -3.61
N TRP A 25 -2.69 -9.44 -4.78
CA TRP A 25 -2.69 -10.13 -6.06
C TRP A 25 -1.36 -10.86 -6.32
N ALA A 26 -0.22 -10.25 -5.99
CA ALA A 26 1.08 -10.89 -6.05
C ALA A 26 1.13 -12.15 -5.16
N GLY A 27 0.61 -12.06 -3.93
CA GLY A 27 0.55 -13.18 -3.00
C GLY A 27 -0.35 -14.29 -3.51
N ARG A 28 -1.52 -13.91 -4.04
CA ARG A 28 -2.47 -14.85 -4.64
C ARG A 28 -1.84 -15.63 -5.79
N LEU A 29 -1.06 -14.97 -6.66
CA LEU A 29 -0.33 -15.62 -7.76
C LEU A 29 0.77 -16.56 -7.25
N MET A 30 1.39 -16.26 -6.11
CA MET A 30 2.39 -17.11 -5.46
C MET A 30 1.79 -18.21 -4.59
N GLY A 31 0.46 -18.35 -4.53
CA GLY A 31 -0.24 -19.32 -3.67
C GLY A 31 -0.30 -18.93 -2.20
N LEU A 32 0.08 -17.70 -1.85
CA LEU A 32 -0.02 -17.13 -0.52
C LEU A 32 -1.43 -16.58 -0.32
N ASP A 33 -2.31 -17.39 0.25
CA ASP A 33 -3.72 -17.03 0.45
C ASP A 33 -3.97 -16.46 1.84
N VAL A 34 -4.17 -15.15 1.90
CA VAL A 34 -4.52 -14.39 3.13
C VAL A 34 -5.75 -14.96 3.84
N PHE A 35 -6.71 -15.51 3.08
CA PHE A 35 -7.97 -16.02 3.60
C PHE A 35 -7.94 -17.53 3.85
N ALA A 36 -6.79 -18.19 3.66
CA ALA A 36 -6.71 -19.61 3.95
C ALA A 36 -6.91 -19.88 5.46
N PRO A 37 -7.77 -20.86 5.80
CA PRO A 37 -8.10 -21.17 7.19
C PRO A 37 -6.89 -21.74 7.94
N GLY A 38 -6.82 -21.47 9.24
CA GLY A 38 -5.83 -22.09 10.13
C GLY A 38 -4.46 -21.41 10.22
N TYR A 39 -4.33 -20.15 9.78
CA TYR A 39 -3.08 -19.36 9.89
C TYR A 39 -1.83 -20.12 9.39
N GLY A 40 -1.97 -20.86 8.29
CA GLY A 40 -0.84 -21.56 7.69
C GLY A 40 0.24 -20.61 7.18
N ALA A 41 1.41 -21.15 6.83
CA ALA A 41 2.52 -20.36 6.26
C ALA A 41 2.08 -19.55 5.02
N ALA A 42 1.15 -20.08 4.22
CA ALA A 42 0.56 -19.38 3.09
C ALA A 42 -0.26 -18.14 3.51
N SER A 43 -1.07 -18.24 4.57
CA SER A 43 -1.87 -17.12 5.09
C SER A 43 -0.97 -16.05 5.70
N ILE A 44 0.02 -16.45 6.50
CA ILE A 44 0.97 -15.53 7.12
C ILE A 44 1.80 -14.83 6.04
N GLY A 45 2.32 -15.58 5.06
CA GLY A 45 3.07 -15.02 3.94
C GLY A 45 2.22 -14.04 3.13
N GLY A 46 0.94 -14.35 2.91
CA GLY A 46 0.00 -13.45 2.24
C GLY A 46 -0.20 -12.15 3.02
N ILE A 47 -0.44 -12.22 4.33
CA ILE A 47 -0.63 -11.05 5.19
C ILE A 47 0.61 -10.15 5.16
N VAL A 48 1.80 -10.75 5.29
CA VAL A 48 3.06 -10.01 5.23
C VAL A 48 3.22 -9.32 3.87
N LEU A 49 2.92 -10.03 2.77
CA LEU A 49 3.05 -9.46 1.43
C LEU A 49 2.06 -8.31 1.17
N VAL A 50 0.83 -8.43 1.65
CA VAL A 50 -0.18 -7.36 1.60
C VAL A 50 0.28 -6.16 2.44
N GLY A 51 0.75 -6.39 3.67
CA GLY A 51 1.24 -5.33 4.55
C GLY A 51 2.44 -4.60 3.96
N LEU A 52 3.39 -5.34 3.38
CA LEU A 52 4.54 -4.77 2.68
C LEU A 52 4.10 -4.00 1.43
N GLY A 53 3.18 -4.55 0.65
CA GLY A 53 2.60 -3.87 -0.51
C GLY A 53 1.97 -2.53 -0.11
N GLY A 54 1.14 -2.52 0.93
CA GLY A 54 0.50 -1.30 1.42
C GLY A 54 1.49 -0.28 1.96
N GLY A 55 2.47 -0.72 2.76
CA GLY A 55 3.52 0.16 3.28
C GLY A 55 4.36 0.81 2.16
N LEU A 56 4.73 0.04 1.14
CA LEU A 56 5.46 0.55 -0.02
C LEU A 56 4.59 1.49 -0.88
N GLY A 57 3.32 1.16 -1.09
CA GLY A 57 2.38 2.01 -1.83
C GLY A 57 2.16 3.36 -1.16
N LEU A 58 2.04 3.39 0.17
CA LEU A 58 1.98 4.61 0.97
C LEU A 58 3.26 5.45 0.79
N GLN A 59 4.44 4.84 0.91
CA GLN A 59 5.72 5.55 0.74
C GLN A 59 5.87 6.12 -0.68
N LEU A 60 5.41 5.40 -1.71
CA LEU A 60 5.42 5.89 -3.09
C LEU A 60 4.48 7.07 -3.30
N ALA A 61 3.25 7.00 -2.77
CA ALA A 61 2.30 8.10 -2.84
C ALA A 61 2.85 9.36 -2.15
N ARG A 62 3.43 9.20 -0.95
CA ARG A 62 4.08 10.29 -0.22
C ARG A 62 5.28 10.88 -0.99
N ARG A 63 6.14 10.03 -1.55
CA ARG A 63 7.30 10.47 -2.33
C ARG A 63 6.90 11.22 -3.61
N TRP A 64 5.86 10.77 -4.30
CA TRP A 64 5.34 11.45 -5.48
C TRP A 64 4.70 12.78 -5.16
N ARG A 65 3.96 12.86 -4.05
CA ARG A 65 3.39 14.11 -3.57
C ARG A 65 4.46 15.15 -3.26
N ASN A 66 5.50 14.77 -2.51
CA ASN A 66 6.62 15.67 -2.19
C ASN A 66 7.30 16.20 -3.46
N ARG A 67 7.54 15.33 -4.46
CA ARG A 67 8.10 15.75 -5.76
C ARG A 67 7.21 16.71 -6.56
N LYS A 68 5.88 16.63 -6.39
CA LYS A 68 4.93 17.57 -7.02
C LYS A 68 4.89 18.91 -6.30
N GLN A 69 5.15 18.93 -4.99
CA GLN A 69 5.26 20.17 -4.22
C GLN A 69 6.53 20.96 -4.60
N ASP A 70 7.68 20.27 -4.72
CA ASP A 70 8.95 20.90 -5.12
C ASP A 70 8.91 21.54 -6.52
N LYS A 71 7.98 21.11 -7.39
CA LYS A 71 7.84 21.63 -8.76
C LYS A 71 6.92 22.86 -8.85
N LYS A 72 6.30 23.25 -7.74
CA LYS A 72 5.31 24.33 -7.67
C LYS A 72 5.86 25.59 -6.95
N ASP A 73 7.07 25.50 -6.41
CA ASP A 73 7.90 26.62 -5.93
C ASP A 73 8.92 27.02 -7.01
#